data_AF-A0A820DW43-F1
#
_entry.id   AF-A0A820DW43-F1
#
_cell.length_a   1.000
_cell.length_b   1.000
_cell.length_c   1.000
_cell.angle_alpha   90.00
_cell.angle_beta   90.00
_cell.angle_gamma   90.00
#
_symmetry.space_group_name_H-M   'P 1'
#
loop_
_entity.id
_entity.type
_entity.pdbx_description
1 polymer ?
#
loop_
_entity_poly.entity_id
_entity_poly.type
_entity_poly.pdbx_seq_one_letter_code
_entity_poly.pdbx_strand_id
1 'polypeptide(L)'
;MEHLIPCKDSIYCLDQYSTEKSLSHNQTYSHPCRFSELCRNIHDVPHGIQFTHNKHDVPQCKYDMNCSNLTDPAHRSSYRHTGLSDYLVPCRNQQQCRNSTFEHRKKYFHGEKINTLTVNQNIPKGKNELANREVHCFIIIVGVSKTKTNFESRNSQNQSQQDHFHSSQRDHTAQRSRFYEQSRAKKSSYGLNEQSSHVGPFENEESDRKDLLTTFYTEVAGKSSIIDARGYDQYHNPVGRIYDLGRDGAFSDFNILIAQFYIDSEFNDTAMKVPIDALKVKGFQVKHVKTENECITEMASNCHQIVWILSTNQIQNPSFISALTKYNSNGGAIFLFADNAPWLCHASEFLRTKFGITLEGDYYGDKTLAYKENGHQQTGYFGQHDIFTGIENLYEGITICHPIYSTPASRTKFTIIATATDGNSSIAVYDPQTTSTEGRLCLDCGFTKLYRKWDSAGTARYIVNASCWLLGIEKRLKQTKQSQNKK
;
A
#
# COMPACT_ATOMS: atom_id res chain seq x y z
N MET A 1 21.54 14.44 -15.46
CA MET A 1 20.93 13.11 -15.65
C MET A 1 21.39 12.28 -14.47
N GLU A 2 20.47 11.87 -13.62
CA GLU A 2 20.79 10.99 -12.49
C GLU A 2 21.12 9.59 -13.04
N HIS A 3 22.29 9.08 -12.71
CA HIS A 3 22.70 7.73 -13.09
C HIS A 3 21.98 6.73 -12.18
N LEU A 4 21.37 5.70 -12.78
CA LEU A 4 20.72 4.62 -12.03
C LEU A 4 21.74 3.83 -11.21
N ILE A 5 21.30 3.34 -10.05
CA ILE A 5 22.13 2.55 -9.14
C ILE A 5 22.54 1.25 -9.85
N PRO A 6 23.82 0.82 -9.82
CA PRO A 6 24.22 -0.44 -10.44
C PRO A 6 23.47 -1.63 -9.85
N CYS A 7 22.93 -2.51 -10.71
CA CYS A 7 22.26 -3.73 -10.28
C CYS A 7 23.25 -4.64 -9.55
N LYS A 8 22.86 -5.13 -8.36
CA LYS A 8 23.65 -6.07 -7.55
C LYS A 8 24.03 -7.35 -8.30
N ASP A 9 23.15 -7.80 -9.19
CA ASP A 9 23.33 -9.03 -9.96
C ASP A 9 24.12 -8.78 -11.26
N SER A 10 24.34 -7.51 -11.64
CA SER A 10 25.19 -7.10 -12.76
C SER A 10 24.85 -7.90 -14.04
N ILE A 11 25.85 -8.47 -14.72
CA ILE A 11 25.68 -9.30 -15.93
C ILE A 11 24.88 -10.60 -15.71
N TYR A 12 24.61 -10.99 -14.45
CA TYR A 12 23.79 -12.14 -14.09
C TYR A 12 22.32 -11.80 -13.90
N CYS A 13 21.94 -10.52 -14.03
CA CYS A 13 20.58 -10.10 -13.77
C CYS A 13 19.58 -10.70 -14.77
N LEU A 14 18.70 -11.58 -14.26
CA LEU A 14 17.59 -12.15 -15.02
C LEU A 14 16.46 -11.15 -15.26
N ASP A 15 16.24 -10.26 -14.29
CA ASP A 15 15.13 -9.31 -14.32
C ASP A 15 15.30 -8.27 -15.44
N GLN A 16 16.55 -7.94 -15.79
CA GLN A 16 16.87 -7.07 -16.92
C GLN A 16 16.20 -7.49 -18.24
N TYR A 17 16.07 -8.81 -18.48
CA TYR A 17 15.52 -9.39 -19.71
C TYR A 17 14.18 -10.07 -19.49
N SER A 18 13.58 -9.92 -18.31
CA SER A 18 12.29 -10.51 -17.98
C SER A 18 11.16 -9.81 -18.74
N THR A 19 10.21 -10.58 -19.27
CA THR A 19 9.00 -10.05 -19.91
C THR A 19 8.13 -9.24 -18.96
N GLU A 20 8.15 -9.57 -17.67
CA GLU A 20 7.29 -8.97 -16.66
C GLU A 20 8.01 -7.87 -15.87
N LYS A 21 9.32 -8.02 -15.64
CA LYS A 21 10.08 -7.17 -14.72
C LYS A 21 11.06 -6.21 -15.38
N SER A 22 11.41 -6.40 -16.65
CA SER A 22 12.48 -5.61 -17.28
C SER A 22 12.20 -4.11 -17.28
N LEU A 23 10.94 -3.69 -17.43
CA LEU A 23 10.59 -2.27 -17.47
C LEU A 23 10.85 -1.58 -16.13
N SER A 24 10.29 -2.10 -15.04
CA SER A 24 10.48 -1.53 -13.69
C SER A 24 11.91 -1.69 -13.19
N HIS A 25 12.53 -2.84 -13.48
CA HIS A 25 13.91 -3.12 -13.09
C HIS A 25 14.92 -2.20 -13.79
N ASN A 26 14.80 -2.04 -15.11
CA ASN A 26 15.73 -1.19 -15.88
C ASN A 26 15.47 0.32 -15.68
N GLN A 27 14.34 0.72 -15.09
CA GLN A 27 14.11 2.09 -14.63
C GLN A 27 14.80 2.39 -13.30
N THR A 28 15.13 1.36 -12.52
CA THR A 28 15.70 1.50 -11.18
C THR A 28 17.21 1.25 -11.17
N TYR A 29 17.64 0.25 -11.94
CA TYR A 29 19.02 -0.23 -11.91
C TYR A 29 19.72 -0.10 -13.26
N SER A 30 20.99 0.34 -13.22
CA SER A 30 21.88 0.27 -14.37
C SER A 30 22.60 -1.08 -14.45
N HIS A 31 22.96 -1.48 -15.66
CA HIS A 31 23.69 -2.74 -15.93
C HIS A 31 24.91 -2.49 -16.81
N PRO A 32 25.94 -3.34 -16.79
CA PRO A 32 27.00 -3.26 -17.78
C PRO A 32 26.46 -3.42 -19.20
N CYS A 33 26.81 -2.50 -20.10
CA CYS A 33 26.47 -2.65 -21.51
C CYS A 33 27.16 -3.89 -22.05
N ARG A 34 26.41 -4.76 -22.74
CA ARG A 34 26.97 -5.97 -23.35
C ARG A 34 28.04 -5.72 -24.41
N PHE A 35 28.10 -4.50 -24.94
CA PHE A 35 29.10 -4.08 -25.92
C PHE A 35 30.15 -3.14 -25.33
N SER A 36 30.10 -2.87 -24.03
CA SER A 36 31.08 -1.99 -23.34
C SER A 36 31.29 -0.69 -24.12
N GLU A 37 32.53 -0.29 -24.38
CA GLU A 37 32.86 0.89 -25.20
C GLU A 37 32.53 0.77 -26.70
N LEU A 38 32.21 -0.43 -27.20
CA LEU A 38 31.85 -0.66 -28.61
C LEU A 38 30.34 -0.45 -28.85
N CYS A 39 29.59 -0.05 -27.83
CA CYS A 39 28.16 0.21 -27.97
C CYS A 39 27.88 1.40 -28.88
N ARG A 40 27.14 1.16 -29.96
CA ARG A 40 26.71 2.22 -30.89
C ARG A 40 25.61 3.12 -30.33
N ASN A 41 24.92 2.68 -29.28
CA ASN A 41 23.80 3.37 -28.67
C ASN A 41 24.21 4.18 -27.43
N ILE A 42 25.50 4.44 -27.22
CA ILE A 42 25.99 5.17 -26.03
C ILE A 42 25.39 6.60 -25.92
N HIS A 43 25.01 7.21 -27.05
CA HIS A 43 24.39 8.54 -27.09
C HIS A 43 22.86 8.50 -27.05
N ASP A 44 22.24 7.32 -27.11
CA ASP A 44 20.80 7.19 -26.94
C ASP A 44 20.46 7.37 -25.47
N VAL A 45 19.63 8.38 -25.16
CA VAL A 45 19.42 8.84 -23.78
C VAL A 45 18.84 7.74 -22.87
N PRO A 46 17.80 6.98 -23.27
CA PRO A 46 17.34 5.84 -22.48
C PRO A 46 18.43 4.80 -22.27
N HIS A 47 19.22 4.48 -23.31
CA HIS A 47 20.30 3.50 -23.22
C HIS A 47 21.44 3.95 -22.30
N GLY A 48 21.90 5.20 -22.40
CA GLY A 48 22.99 5.74 -21.58
C GLY A 48 22.65 5.88 -20.09
N ILE A 49 21.37 5.90 -19.74
CA ILE A 49 20.90 5.89 -18.35
C ILE A 49 20.83 4.45 -17.81
N GLN A 50 20.35 3.51 -18.64
CA GLN A 50 20.14 2.11 -18.25
C GLN A 50 21.41 1.26 -18.27
N PHE A 51 22.42 1.66 -19.03
CA PHE A 51 23.63 0.89 -19.21
C PHE A 51 24.89 1.69 -18.87
N THR A 52 25.84 1.02 -18.22
CA THR A 52 27.19 1.55 -17.99
C THR A 52 28.13 1.08 -19.08
N HIS A 53 28.93 2.00 -19.62
CA HIS A 53 29.87 1.75 -20.71
C HIS A 53 31.31 1.87 -20.21
N ASN A 54 31.64 1.07 -19.20
CA ASN A 54 33.01 1.01 -18.69
C ASN A 54 33.92 0.43 -19.77
N LYS A 55 35.11 1.02 -19.93
CA LYS A 55 36.14 0.46 -20.81
C LYS A 55 36.48 -0.96 -20.36
N HIS A 56 36.25 -1.94 -21.22
CA HIS A 56 36.47 -3.35 -20.90
C HIS A 56 37.79 -3.83 -21.50
N ASP A 57 38.92 -3.46 -20.90
CA ASP A 57 40.28 -3.54 -21.46
C ASP A 57 40.82 -4.99 -21.61
N VAL A 58 40.18 -5.78 -22.47
CA VAL A 58 40.54 -7.15 -22.79
C VAL A 58 41.05 -7.26 -24.23
N PRO A 59 42.04 -8.12 -24.52
CA PRO A 59 42.62 -8.25 -25.85
C PRO A 59 41.62 -8.84 -26.87
N GLN A 60 41.82 -8.54 -28.15
CA GLN A 60 41.12 -9.25 -29.23
C GLN A 60 41.53 -10.73 -29.22
N CYS A 61 40.56 -11.65 -29.35
CA CYS A 61 40.86 -13.06 -29.51
C CYS A 61 41.65 -13.30 -30.81
N LYS A 62 42.74 -14.08 -30.73
CA LYS A 62 43.59 -14.44 -31.90
C LYS A 62 42.79 -15.09 -33.04
N TYR A 63 41.74 -15.82 -32.70
CA TYR A 63 40.91 -16.56 -33.66
C TYR A 63 39.65 -15.79 -34.08
N ASP A 64 39.36 -14.66 -33.44
CA ASP A 64 38.26 -13.75 -33.74
C ASP A 64 36.93 -14.46 -34.06
N MET A 65 36.38 -14.27 -35.27
CA MET A 65 35.13 -14.90 -35.72
C MET A 65 35.19 -16.43 -35.82
N ASN A 66 36.39 -17.01 -35.92
CA ASN A 66 36.64 -18.45 -36.04
C ASN A 66 36.98 -19.12 -34.69
N CYS A 67 36.82 -18.41 -33.57
CA CYS A 67 37.12 -18.96 -32.25
C CYS A 67 36.17 -20.13 -31.89
N SER A 68 36.73 -21.23 -31.37
CA SER A 68 35.94 -22.37 -30.87
C SER A 68 35.25 -22.09 -29.54
N ASN A 69 35.70 -21.06 -28.81
CA ASN A 69 35.24 -20.74 -27.45
C ASN A 69 34.21 -19.60 -27.42
N LEU A 70 33.53 -19.33 -28.55
CA LEU A 70 32.49 -18.29 -28.63
C LEU A 70 31.30 -18.53 -27.69
N THR A 71 31.14 -19.77 -27.22
CA THR A 71 30.07 -20.23 -26.32
C THR A 71 30.49 -20.28 -24.85
N ASP A 72 31.76 -19.96 -24.54
CA ASP A 72 32.27 -19.93 -23.18
C ASP A 72 32.13 -18.51 -22.59
N PRO A 73 31.30 -18.31 -21.56
CA PRO A 73 31.09 -17.00 -20.96
C PRO A 73 32.35 -16.39 -20.35
N ALA A 74 33.25 -17.22 -19.79
CA ALA A 74 34.51 -16.75 -19.21
C ALA A 74 35.53 -16.34 -20.29
N HIS A 75 35.55 -17.05 -21.42
CA HIS A 75 36.32 -16.62 -22.58
C HIS A 75 35.82 -15.28 -23.12
N ARG A 76 34.49 -15.14 -23.27
CA ARG A 76 33.85 -13.92 -23.80
C ARG A 76 34.07 -12.69 -22.90
N SER A 77 34.20 -12.88 -21.59
CA SER A 77 34.59 -11.80 -20.68
C SER A 77 36.08 -11.48 -20.70
N SER A 78 36.92 -12.31 -21.29
CA SER A 78 38.39 -12.19 -21.26
C SER A 78 39.00 -11.84 -22.62
N TYR A 79 38.21 -11.96 -23.70
CA TYR A 79 38.63 -11.68 -25.07
C TYR A 79 37.51 -11.09 -25.91
N ARG A 80 37.85 -10.14 -26.77
CA ARG A 80 36.89 -9.55 -27.74
C ARG A 80 36.82 -10.34 -29.04
N HIS A 81 35.66 -10.24 -29.67
CA HIS A 81 35.38 -10.78 -30.99
C HIS A 81 34.64 -9.76 -31.85
N THR A 82 35.05 -9.62 -33.10
CA THR A 82 34.45 -8.68 -34.06
C THR A 82 32.97 -8.97 -34.25
N GLY A 83 32.14 -7.95 -34.07
CA GLY A 83 30.69 -8.04 -34.28
C GLY A 83 29.91 -8.83 -33.22
N LEU A 84 30.56 -9.25 -32.12
CA LEU A 84 29.91 -9.96 -31.02
C LEU A 84 29.96 -9.13 -29.74
N SER A 85 29.05 -9.41 -28.81
CA SER A 85 29.03 -8.77 -27.49
C SER A 85 30.13 -9.30 -26.59
N ASP A 86 30.64 -8.48 -25.68
CA ASP A 86 31.58 -8.89 -24.64
C ASP A 86 30.89 -9.80 -23.61
N TYR A 87 29.66 -9.45 -23.22
CA TYR A 87 28.88 -10.21 -22.25
C TYR A 87 27.73 -10.98 -22.93
N LEU A 88 27.52 -12.23 -22.50
CA LEU A 88 26.37 -13.05 -22.88
C LEU A 88 25.13 -12.68 -22.03
N VAL A 89 23.94 -13.00 -22.54
CA VAL A 89 22.69 -12.77 -21.81
C VAL A 89 22.44 -13.92 -20.83
N PRO A 90 22.05 -13.68 -19.58
CA PRO A 90 21.67 -14.76 -18.68
C PRO A 90 20.39 -15.44 -19.21
N CYS A 91 20.46 -16.75 -19.44
CA CYS A 91 19.33 -17.53 -19.92
C CYS A 91 18.26 -17.60 -18.82
N ARG A 92 16.99 -17.30 -19.15
CA ARG A 92 15.86 -17.39 -18.21
C ARG A 92 15.77 -18.74 -17.50
N ASN A 93 16.10 -19.82 -18.21
CA ASN A 93 16.04 -21.17 -17.66
C ASN A 93 17.32 -21.59 -16.91
N GLN A 94 18.39 -20.78 -16.94
CA GLN A 94 19.66 -21.03 -16.25
C GLN A 94 20.11 -22.50 -16.39
N GLN A 95 20.48 -23.15 -15.29
CA GLN A 95 20.90 -24.54 -15.22
C GLN A 95 19.82 -25.56 -15.65
N GLN A 96 18.56 -25.13 -15.81
CA GLN A 96 17.44 -25.96 -16.28
C GLN A 96 17.22 -25.87 -17.80
N CYS A 97 17.99 -25.04 -18.50
CA CYS A 97 17.88 -24.90 -19.94
C CYS A 97 18.30 -26.20 -20.65
N ARG A 98 17.44 -26.70 -21.53
CA ARG A 98 17.71 -27.90 -22.35
C ARG A 98 18.28 -27.58 -23.73
N ASN A 99 18.34 -26.30 -24.11
CA ASN A 99 18.86 -25.88 -25.41
C ASN A 99 20.39 -25.79 -25.37
N SER A 100 21.06 -26.79 -25.94
CA SER A 100 22.52 -26.86 -26.03
C SER A 100 23.07 -26.48 -27.42
N THR A 101 22.22 -25.94 -28.31
CA THR A 101 22.67 -25.56 -29.66
C THR A 101 23.76 -24.48 -29.60
N PHE A 102 24.67 -24.52 -30.57
CA PHE A 102 25.77 -23.55 -30.66
C PHE A 102 25.25 -22.11 -30.71
N GLU A 103 24.23 -21.84 -31.53
CA GLU A 103 23.62 -20.50 -31.66
C GLU A 103 23.01 -19.99 -30.35
N HIS A 104 22.34 -20.87 -29.59
CA HIS A 104 21.84 -20.52 -28.25
C HIS A 104 22.99 -20.20 -27.29
N ARG A 105 23.99 -21.09 -27.23
CA ARG A 105 25.15 -20.95 -26.33
C ARG A 105 26.06 -19.77 -26.70
N LYS A 106 26.02 -19.30 -27.96
CA LYS A 106 26.74 -18.11 -28.43
C LYS A 106 26.10 -16.79 -27.96
N LYS A 107 24.81 -16.83 -27.59
CA LYS A 107 24.02 -15.67 -27.14
C LYS A 107 23.75 -15.67 -25.64
N TYR A 108 23.55 -16.85 -25.04
CA TYR A 108 23.13 -17.01 -23.66
C TYR A 108 24.10 -17.83 -22.82
N PHE A 109 24.20 -17.47 -21.54
CA PHE A 109 24.88 -18.27 -20.52
C PHE A 109 23.90 -18.73 -19.43
N HIS A 110 24.26 -19.73 -18.65
CA HIS A 110 23.37 -20.49 -17.75
C HIS A 110 23.79 -20.38 -16.28
N GLY A 111 24.53 -19.32 -15.92
CA GLY A 111 25.02 -19.08 -14.57
C GLY A 111 26.43 -19.60 -14.31
N GLU A 112 27.19 -19.92 -15.37
CA GLU A 112 28.63 -20.17 -15.26
C GLU A 112 29.33 -18.97 -14.61
N LYS A 113 30.29 -19.23 -13.72
CA LYS A 113 31.03 -18.16 -13.03
C LYS A 113 32.00 -17.49 -13.99
N ILE A 114 31.81 -16.20 -14.19
CA ILE A 114 32.68 -15.31 -14.93
C ILE A 114 33.59 -14.60 -13.92
N ASN A 115 34.91 -14.78 -14.06
CA ASN A 115 35.89 -14.06 -13.27
C ASN A 115 36.02 -12.63 -13.81
N THR A 116 35.09 -11.76 -13.44
CA THR A 116 35.24 -10.33 -13.72
C THR A 116 36.37 -9.79 -12.84
N LEU A 117 37.48 -9.38 -13.45
CA LEU A 117 38.54 -8.63 -12.75
C LEU A 117 37.88 -7.44 -12.05
N THR A 118 38.05 -7.35 -10.75
CA THR A 118 37.50 -6.31 -9.88
C THR A 118 37.90 -4.94 -10.41
N VAL A 119 36.94 -4.19 -10.96
CA VAL A 119 37.14 -2.79 -11.34
C VAL A 119 37.31 -2.00 -10.04
N ASN A 120 38.52 -1.54 -9.77
CA ASN A 120 38.85 -0.65 -8.65
C ASN A 120 37.93 0.59 -8.70
N GLN A 121 36.99 0.68 -7.76
CA GLN A 121 36.21 1.89 -7.51
C GLN A 121 37.10 2.92 -6.78
N ASN A 122 37.94 3.64 -7.52
CA ASN A 122 38.60 4.85 -7.00
C ASN A 122 37.63 6.04 -7.09
N ILE A 123 36.83 6.24 -6.04
CA ILE A 123 36.16 7.51 -5.75
C ILE A 123 37.21 8.44 -5.12
N PRO A 124 37.42 9.69 -5.59
CA PRO A 124 38.38 10.60 -4.97
C PRO A 124 37.89 10.99 -3.57
N LYS A 125 38.55 10.48 -2.53
CA LYS A 125 38.33 10.92 -1.15
C LYS A 125 38.98 12.29 -0.94
N GLY A 126 38.14 13.31 -0.77
CA GLY A 126 38.52 14.56 -0.15
C GLY A 126 39.02 14.31 1.28
N LYS A 127 40.11 14.99 1.63
CA LYS A 127 40.86 14.90 2.88
C LYS A 127 39.95 15.03 4.11
N ASN A 128 40.10 14.10 5.06
CA ASN A 128 40.22 14.43 6.48
C ASN A 128 40.85 13.24 7.22
N GLU A 129 41.98 13.53 7.84
CA GLU A 129 42.70 12.66 8.77
C GLU A 129 41.85 12.43 10.03
N LEU A 130 41.85 11.19 10.55
CA LEU A 130 42.35 10.87 11.90
C LEU A 130 42.09 9.39 12.25
N ALA A 131 43.21 8.70 12.47
CA ALA A 131 43.51 7.71 13.51
C ALA A 131 42.64 6.44 13.69
N ASN A 132 43.32 5.30 13.47
CA ASN A 132 43.46 4.14 14.36
C ASN A 132 42.21 3.35 14.81
N ARG A 133 42.09 2.09 14.34
CA ARG A 133 42.55 0.90 15.09
C ARG A 133 42.22 -0.40 14.34
N GLU A 134 43.20 -1.30 14.31
CA GLU A 134 43.08 -2.70 13.95
C GLU A 134 42.19 -3.46 14.93
N VAL A 135 41.36 -4.39 14.42
CA VAL A 135 41.08 -5.67 15.09
C VAL A 135 40.86 -6.74 14.02
N HIS A 136 41.76 -7.71 13.97
CA HIS A 136 41.57 -9.00 13.31
C HIS A 136 40.48 -9.82 14.04
N CYS A 137 39.54 -10.41 13.30
CA CYS A 137 38.89 -11.65 13.76
C CYS A 137 38.48 -12.55 12.60
N PHE A 138 38.99 -13.77 12.68
CA PHE A 138 38.64 -14.95 11.90
C PHE A 138 37.17 -15.33 12.08
N ILE A 139 36.49 -15.76 11.01
CA ILE A 139 35.29 -16.61 11.12
C ILE A 139 35.48 -17.86 10.26
N ILE A 140 35.37 -18.99 10.94
CA ILE A 140 35.38 -20.36 10.46
C ILE A 140 34.05 -20.66 9.75
N ILE A 141 34.12 -21.23 8.54
CA ILE A 141 32.95 -21.74 7.82
C ILE A 141 32.67 -23.17 8.33
N VAL A 142 31.47 -23.39 8.87
CA VAL A 142 30.91 -24.74 9.05
C VAL A 142 29.74 -24.90 8.08
N GLY A 143 29.87 -25.84 7.15
CA GLY A 143 28.83 -26.20 6.20
C GLY A 143 27.74 -27.06 6.83
N VAL A 144 26.50 -26.87 6.39
CA VAL A 144 25.41 -27.81 6.65
C VAL A 144 24.63 -28.05 5.37
N SER A 145 24.30 -29.33 5.20
CA SER A 145 23.83 -30.01 4.00
C SER A 145 22.32 -29.82 3.73
N LYS A 146 21.96 -30.05 2.47
CA LYS A 146 20.59 -29.99 1.92
C LYS A 146 19.76 -31.20 2.34
N THR A 147 18.47 -31.00 2.57
CA THR A 147 17.44 -32.03 2.35
C THR A 147 16.31 -31.46 1.50
N LYS A 148 15.94 -32.25 0.49
CA LYS A 148 14.84 -32.03 -0.46
C LYS A 148 13.54 -32.55 0.17
N THR A 149 12.44 -31.84 -0.04
CA THR A 149 11.09 -32.43 0.03
C THR A 149 10.33 -32.06 -1.24
N ASN A 150 9.78 -33.10 -1.87
CA ASN A 150 8.87 -33.03 -3.00
C ASN A 150 7.48 -32.62 -2.49
N PHE A 151 6.78 -31.74 -3.21
CA PHE A 151 5.33 -31.66 -3.12
C PHE A 151 4.74 -31.46 -4.51
N GLU A 152 3.86 -32.38 -4.88
CA GLU A 152 3.17 -32.47 -6.15
C GLU A 152 2.02 -31.47 -6.22
N SER A 153 1.90 -30.84 -7.39
CA SER A 153 0.81 -29.98 -7.81
C SER A 153 -0.43 -30.78 -8.23
N ARG A 154 -1.61 -30.39 -7.75
CA ARG A 154 -2.88 -30.58 -8.46
C ARG A 154 -3.63 -29.26 -8.47
N ASN A 155 -3.75 -28.65 -9.65
CA ASN A 155 -4.71 -27.59 -9.90
C ASN A 155 -5.22 -27.77 -11.34
N SER A 156 -6.53 -27.96 -11.47
CA SER A 156 -7.22 -27.92 -12.76
C SER A 156 -8.64 -27.42 -12.52
N GLN A 157 -9.10 -26.56 -13.44
CA GLN A 157 -10.48 -26.12 -13.68
C GLN A 157 -10.96 -24.91 -12.86
N ASN A 158 -10.98 -23.73 -13.49
CA ASN A 158 -12.20 -23.23 -14.13
C ASN A 158 -11.96 -21.83 -14.72
N GLN A 159 -12.05 -21.74 -16.04
CA GLN A 159 -12.03 -20.51 -16.81
C GLN A 159 -13.14 -20.62 -17.85
N SER A 160 -14.35 -20.19 -17.48
CA SER A 160 -15.42 -19.80 -18.41
C SER A 160 -16.61 -19.28 -17.61
N GLN A 161 -16.89 -17.98 -17.67
CA GLN A 161 -18.22 -17.34 -17.57
C GLN A 161 -18.04 -15.85 -17.26
N GLN A 162 -17.76 -15.07 -18.28
CA GLN A 162 -18.06 -13.64 -18.32
C GLN A 162 -18.62 -13.39 -19.72
N ASP A 163 -19.95 -13.43 -19.83
CA ASP A 163 -20.73 -12.82 -20.91
C ASP A 163 -22.22 -13.08 -20.63
N HIS A 164 -22.80 -12.30 -19.72
CA HIS A 164 -24.25 -12.03 -19.61
C HIS A 164 -24.52 -11.27 -18.32
N PHE A 165 -24.47 -9.93 -18.32
CA PHE A 165 -25.23 -9.12 -17.34
C PHE A 165 -25.25 -7.63 -17.75
N HIS A 166 -25.92 -7.34 -18.87
CA HIS A 166 -26.32 -5.98 -19.24
C HIS A 166 -27.78 -5.96 -19.68
N SER A 167 -28.71 -6.17 -18.74
CA SER A 167 -30.09 -5.64 -18.81
C SER A 167 -30.87 -6.02 -17.55
N SER A 168 -30.85 -5.21 -16.49
CA SER A 168 -31.86 -5.26 -15.41
C SER A 168 -31.57 -4.19 -14.34
N GLN A 169 -31.64 -2.90 -14.68
CA GLN A 169 -31.87 -1.83 -13.70
C GLN A 169 -32.56 -0.64 -14.38
N ARG A 170 -33.84 -0.82 -14.69
CA ARG A 170 -34.85 0.23 -14.75
C ARG A 170 -36.10 -0.36 -14.09
N ASP A 171 -36.86 0.48 -13.42
CA ASP A 171 -38.08 0.16 -12.66
C ASP A 171 -37.87 -0.24 -11.20
N HIS A 172 -37.42 0.71 -10.38
CA HIS A 172 -37.93 0.87 -9.01
C HIS A 172 -37.70 2.32 -8.54
N THR A 173 -38.46 3.26 -9.11
CA THR A 173 -38.45 4.67 -8.68
C THR A 173 -39.85 5.26 -8.75
N ALA A 174 -40.82 4.62 -8.11
CA ALA A 174 -42.18 5.17 -8.00
C ALA A 174 -42.96 4.59 -6.82
N GLN A 175 -42.40 4.57 -5.60
CA GLN A 175 -43.17 4.26 -4.38
C GLN A 175 -42.38 4.55 -3.10
N ARG A 176 -42.07 5.83 -2.80
CA ARG A 176 -41.51 6.17 -1.48
C ARG A 176 -41.71 7.61 -1.00
N SER A 177 -42.78 8.27 -1.44
CA SER A 177 -43.06 9.69 -1.14
C SER A 177 -44.19 9.91 -0.10
N ARG A 178 -44.47 8.96 0.80
CA ARG A 178 -45.59 9.10 1.78
C ARG A 178 -45.30 8.75 3.24
N PHE A 179 -44.03 8.61 3.64
CA PHE A 179 -43.70 8.17 5.00
C PHE A 179 -42.87 9.16 5.84
N TYR A 180 -42.66 10.40 5.39
CA TYR A 180 -41.77 11.36 6.08
C TYR A 180 -42.44 12.62 6.65
N GLU A 181 -43.78 12.72 6.66
CA GLU A 181 -44.49 13.91 7.15
C GLU A 181 -45.28 13.74 8.47
N GLN A 182 -45.21 12.58 9.15
CA GLN A 182 -45.98 12.35 10.39
C GLN A 182 -45.18 12.38 11.69
N SER A 183 -43.87 12.64 11.66
CA SER A 183 -43.03 12.62 12.87
C SER A 183 -42.82 14.00 13.52
N ARG A 184 -43.51 15.05 13.05
CA ARG A 184 -43.32 16.43 13.53
C ARG A 184 -44.60 17.05 14.10
N ALA A 185 -45.32 16.31 14.94
CA ALA A 185 -46.35 16.87 15.82
C ALA A 185 -46.64 15.90 16.96
N LYS A 186 -45.97 16.07 18.11
CA LYS A 186 -46.45 15.80 19.48
C LYS A 186 -45.27 15.78 20.45
N LYS A 187 -45.16 16.82 21.27
CA LYS A 187 -44.91 16.72 22.72
C LYS A 187 -45.12 18.11 23.33
N SER A 188 -46.34 18.31 23.82
CA SER A 188 -46.75 19.35 24.75
C SER A 188 -47.26 18.66 26.01
N SER A 189 -46.94 19.26 27.16
CA SER A 189 -47.51 19.10 28.50
C SER A 189 -47.46 17.72 29.18
N TYR A 190 -46.65 17.61 30.24
CA TYR A 190 -46.93 17.06 31.59
C TYR A 190 -45.66 17.40 32.41
N GLY A 191 -45.66 18.02 33.57
CA GLY A 191 -46.58 17.98 34.71
C GLY A 191 -45.72 17.63 35.92
N LEU A 192 -45.43 18.62 36.77
CA LEU A 192 -44.55 18.54 37.94
C LEU A 192 -44.97 17.42 38.91
N ASN A 193 -44.01 16.63 39.39
CA ASN A 193 -44.04 16.12 40.76
C ASN A 193 -42.62 15.80 41.25
N GLU A 194 -42.18 16.57 42.23
CA GLU A 194 -40.94 16.38 42.98
C GLU A 194 -41.10 15.23 43.97
N GLN A 195 -40.28 14.20 43.86
CA GLN A 195 -39.83 13.43 45.03
C GLN A 195 -38.33 13.19 44.92
N SER A 196 -37.63 13.94 45.78
CA SER A 196 -36.20 13.87 46.03
C SER A 196 -35.82 12.52 46.64
N SER A 197 -35.15 11.67 45.84
CA SER A 197 -34.28 10.62 46.34
C SER A 197 -32.85 10.93 45.88
N HIS A 198 -31.96 11.11 46.85
CA HIS A 198 -30.53 11.29 46.63
C HIS A 198 -29.95 9.99 46.05
N VAL A 199 -29.85 9.92 44.72
CA VAL A 199 -29.04 8.95 43.98
C VAL A 199 -27.76 9.68 43.57
N GLY A 200 -26.61 9.09 43.91
CA GLY A 200 -25.29 9.69 43.66
C GLY A 200 -25.06 10.00 42.17
N PRO A 201 -24.31 11.05 41.84
CA PRO A 201 -24.27 11.63 40.48
C PRO A 201 -23.48 10.83 39.43
N PHE A 202 -23.09 9.58 39.68
CA PHE A 202 -22.15 8.86 38.81
C PHE A 202 -22.78 7.90 37.78
N GLU A 203 -24.03 7.48 37.94
CA GLU A 203 -24.62 6.48 37.02
C GLU A 203 -25.26 7.08 35.74
N ASN A 204 -25.58 8.37 35.71
CA ASN A 204 -26.26 8.98 34.56
C ASN A 204 -25.32 9.36 33.39
N GLU A 205 -24.04 9.64 33.65
CA GLU A 205 -23.14 10.17 32.59
C GLU A 205 -22.78 9.13 31.51
N GLU A 206 -22.69 7.86 31.88
CA GLU A 206 -22.35 6.79 30.94
C GLU A 206 -23.53 6.42 30.04
N SER A 207 -24.75 6.45 30.57
CA SER A 207 -25.99 6.23 29.80
C SER A 207 -26.15 7.29 28.72
N ASP A 208 -26.06 8.58 29.07
CA ASP A 208 -26.20 9.69 28.11
C ASP A 208 -25.14 9.64 26.99
N ARG A 209 -23.93 9.18 27.33
CA ARG A 209 -22.85 9.02 26.35
C ARG A 209 -23.14 7.89 25.37
N LYS A 210 -23.64 6.76 25.88
CA LYS A 210 -24.02 5.61 25.05
C LYS A 210 -25.13 6.01 24.08
N ASP A 211 -26.11 6.76 24.56
CA ASP A 211 -27.22 7.28 23.74
C ASP A 211 -26.71 8.21 22.62
N LEU A 212 -25.77 9.12 22.91
CA LEU A 212 -25.17 9.96 21.86
C LEU A 212 -24.33 9.16 20.86
N LEU A 213 -23.62 8.12 21.27
CA LEU A 213 -22.88 7.29 20.30
C LEU A 213 -23.82 6.52 19.37
N THR A 214 -25.00 6.13 19.86
CA THR A 214 -26.00 5.44 19.03
C THR A 214 -26.56 6.32 17.91
N THR A 215 -26.40 7.65 17.96
CA THR A 215 -26.79 8.52 16.84
C THR A 215 -25.80 8.44 15.67
N PHE A 216 -24.54 8.08 15.93
CA PHE A 216 -23.49 7.97 14.92
C PHE A 216 -23.29 6.54 14.43
N TYR A 217 -23.28 5.57 15.35
CA TYR A 217 -22.96 4.19 15.04
C TYR A 217 -24.17 3.27 15.07
N THR A 218 -24.12 2.22 14.25
CA THR A 218 -25.13 1.16 14.22
C THR A 218 -25.00 0.26 15.45
N GLU A 219 -26.02 -0.56 15.70
CA GLU A 219 -26.03 -1.52 16.83
C GLU A 219 -25.04 -2.67 16.66
N VAL A 220 -24.47 -2.83 15.46
CA VAL A 220 -23.49 -3.86 15.14
C VAL A 220 -22.06 -3.32 15.11
N ALA A 221 -21.85 -2.07 15.51
CA ALA A 221 -20.52 -1.45 15.61
C ALA A 221 -19.52 -2.36 16.31
N GLY A 222 -18.38 -2.60 15.65
CA GLY A 222 -17.32 -3.46 16.15
C GLY A 222 -17.59 -4.96 15.99
N LYS A 223 -18.59 -5.39 15.19
CA LYS A 223 -18.84 -6.82 14.90
C LYS A 223 -18.57 -7.11 13.43
N SER A 224 -17.56 -7.94 13.15
CA SER A 224 -17.25 -8.36 11.77
C SER A 224 -18.25 -9.39 11.25
N SER A 225 -18.49 -10.46 12.02
CA SER A 225 -19.49 -11.49 11.72
C SER A 225 -20.84 -11.16 12.36
N ILE A 226 -21.90 -11.22 11.55
CA ILE A 226 -23.27 -10.88 11.95
C ILE A 226 -24.18 -12.01 11.51
N ILE A 227 -24.44 -12.96 12.41
CA ILE A 227 -25.18 -14.21 12.13
C ILE A 227 -26.65 -13.94 11.77
N ASP A 228 -27.25 -12.92 12.37
CA ASP A 228 -28.67 -12.57 12.17
C ASP A 228 -28.89 -11.60 10.99
N ALA A 229 -27.96 -11.57 10.03
CA ALA A 229 -28.10 -10.73 8.86
C ALA A 229 -29.26 -11.23 7.96
N ARG A 230 -29.99 -10.31 7.34
CA ARG A 230 -31.12 -10.65 6.46
C ARG A 230 -30.70 -11.34 5.16
N GLY A 231 -29.42 -11.33 4.83
CA GLY A 231 -28.84 -11.93 3.66
C GLY A 231 -27.36 -11.57 3.53
N TYR A 232 -26.65 -12.32 2.69
CA TYR A 232 -25.22 -12.15 2.45
C TYR A 232 -24.95 -12.01 0.94
N ASP A 233 -23.90 -11.28 0.60
CA ASP A 233 -23.42 -11.19 -0.78
C ASP A 233 -22.64 -12.44 -1.19
N GLN A 234 -22.14 -12.48 -2.43
CA GLN A 234 -21.34 -13.59 -2.95
C GLN A 234 -20.02 -13.82 -2.20
N TYR A 235 -19.60 -12.86 -1.37
CA TYR A 235 -18.40 -12.92 -0.54
C TYR A 235 -18.75 -13.18 0.94
N HIS A 236 -19.99 -13.58 1.24
CA HIS A 236 -20.46 -13.82 2.61
C HIS A 236 -20.42 -12.58 3.52
N ASN A 237 -20.43 -11.37 2.97
CA ASN A 237 -20.63 -10.16 3.77
C ASN A 237 -22.13 -9.84 3.89
N PRO A 238 -22.62 -9.38 5.05
CA PRO A 238 -24.03 -9.08 5.24
C PRO A 238 -24.50 -7.95 4.30
N VAL A 239 -25.65 -8.11 3.64
CA VAL A 239 -26.16 -7.15 2.65
C VAL A 239 -26.87 -5.98 3.31
N GLY A 240 -26.51 -4.75 2.93
CA GLY A 240 -27.20 -3.54 3.34
C GLY A 240 -26.44 -2.68 4.34
N ARG A 241 -26.71 -1.37 4.31
CA ARG A 241 -25.95 -0.35 5.05
C ARG A 241 -26.24 -0.30 6.55
N ILE A 242 -27.27 -1.02 7.01
CA ILE A 242 -27.57 -1.18 8.44
C ILE A 242 -26.49 -1.99 9.16
N TYR A 243 -25.62 -2.67 8.41
CA TYR A 243 -24.49 -3.44 8.91
C TYR A 243 -23.15 -2.70 8.79
N ASP A 244 -23.15 -1.44 8.36
CA ASP A 244 -21.96 -0.59 8.38
C ASP A 244 -21.68 -0.09 9.81
N LEU A 245 -20.48 0.42 10.08
CA LEU A 245 -20.15 1.06 11.35
C LEU A 245 -21.00 2.32 11.57
N GLY A 246 -20.97 3.23 10.60
CA GLY A 246 -21.66 4.52 10.66
C GLY A 246 -23.08 4.47 10.13
N ARG A 247 -24.00 5.19 10.77
CA ARG A 247 -25.37 5.40 10.29
C ARG A 247 -25.39 6.37 9.09
N ASP A 248 -26.33 6.13 8.18
CA ASP A 248 -26.55 7.03 7.06
C ASP A 248 -26.98 8.43 7.55
N GLY A 249 -26.44 9.48 6.95
CA GLY A 249 -26.71 10.88 7.30
C GLY A 249 -26.17 11.38 8.65
N ALA A 250 -25.57 10.53 9.47
CA ALA A 250 -25.14 10.92 10.82
C ALA A 250 -23.91 11.85 10.86
N PHE A 251 -23.19 12.01 9.75
CA PHE A 251 -21.93 12.73 9.70
C PHE A 251 -22.00 14.05 8.89
N SER A 252 -23.18 14.69 8.84
CA SER A 252 -23.44 15.92 8.07
C SER A 252 -22.52 17.09 8.40
N ASP A 253 -22.04 17.15 9.64
CA ASP A 253 -21.28 18.27 10.17
C ASP A 253 -19.76 18.11 9.97
N PHE A 254 -19.33 17.05 9.28
CA PHE A 254 -17.93 16.71 9.13
C PHE A 254 -17.49 16.72 7.67
N ASN A 255 -16.30 17.28 7.45
CA ASN A 255 -15.71 17.40 6.13
C ASN A 255 -14.52 16.45 5.97
N ILE A 256 -14.46 15.81 4.81
CA ILE A 256 -13.35 14.97 4.36
C ILE A 256 -12.67 15.67 3.18
N LEU A 257 -11.35 15.83 3.27
CA LEU A 257 -10.51 16.22 2.15
C LEU A 257 -9.90 14.96 1.53
N ILE A 258 -10.14 14.71 0.25
CA ILE A 258 -9.49 13.64 -0.49
C ILE A 258 -8.46 14.24 -1.42
N ALA A 259 -7.20 13.87 -1.23
CA ALA A 259 -6.09 14.27 -2.09
C ALA A 259 -5.63 13.09 -2.95
N GLN A 260 -6.03 13.11 -4.23
CA GLN A 260 -5.69 12.08 -5.20
C GLN A 260 -4.47 12.51 -6.02
N PHE A 261 -3.26 12.10 -5.60
CA PHE A 261 -2.03 12.41 -6.33
C PHE A 261 -1.65 11.35 -7.37
N TYR A 262 -2.13 10.12 -7.19
CA TYR A 262 -2.01 9.07 -8.19
C TYR A 262 -3.15 9.16 -9.21
N ILE A 263 -2.80 9.16 -10.49
CA ILE A 263 -3.74 9.15 -11.60
C ILE A 263 -3.22 8.16 -12.65
N ASP A 264 -4.09 7.26 -13.09
CA ASP A 264 -3.89 6.46 -14.30
C ASP A 264 -5.14 6.57 -15.21
N SER A 265 -5.18 5.81 -16.30
CA SER A 265 -6.33 5.82 -17.22
C SER A 265 -7.65 5.38 -16.57
N GLU A 266 -7.59 4.54 -15.53
CA GLU A 266 -8.75 3.96 -14.86
C GLU A 266 -9.08 4.65 -13.53
N PHE A 267 -8.09 5.24 -12.86
CA PHE A 267 -8.23 5.96 -11.61
C PHE A 267 -8.36 7.46 -11.86
N ASN A 268 -9.50 7.83 -12.45
CA ASN A 268 -9.85 9.21 -12.78
C ASN A 268 -11.00 9.72 -11.90
N ASP A 269 -11.48 10.94 -12.16
CA ASP A 269 -12.58 11.56 -11.39
C ASP A 269 -13.86 10.72 -11.37
N THR A 270 -14.13 9.99 -12.46
CA THR A 270 -15.31 9.12 -12.55
C THR A 270 -15.17 7.95 -11.58
N ALA A 271 -13.99 7.34 -11.50
CA ALA A 271 -13.74 6.29 -10.53
C ALA A 271 -13.81 6.82 -9.09
N MET A 272 -13.23 7.99 -8.82
CA MET A 272 -13.30 8.62 -7.49
C MET A 272 -14.71 9.06 -7.08
N LYS A 273 -15.63 9.27 -8.02
CA LYS A 273 -17.02 9.60 -7.70
C LYS A 273 -17.69 8.50 -6.85
N VAL A 274 -17.32 7.24 -7.04
CA VAL A 274 -17.91 6.09 -6.33
C VAL A 274 -17.62 6.14 -4.81
N PRO A 275 -16.36 6.19 -4.33
CA PRO A 275 -16.09 6.36 -2.91
C PRO A 275 -16.62 7.69 -2.35
N ILE A 276 -16.58 8.79 -3.12
CA ILE A 276 -17.12 10.09 -2.70
C ILE A 276 -18.62 9.98 -2.41
N ASP A 277 -19.39 9.36 -3.31
CA ASP A 277 -20.83 9.21 -3.13
C ASP A 277 -21.18 8.27 -1.96
N ALA A 278 -20.38 7.22 -1.75
CA ALA A 278 -20.53 6.34 -0.59
C ALA A 278 -20.32 7.08 0.74
N LEU A 279 -19.37 8.01 0.81
CA LEU A 279 -19.17 8.87 1.99
C LEU A 279 -20.33 9.86 2.20
N LYS A 280 -20.84 10.46 1.12
CA LYS A 280 -21.98 11.39 1.18
C LYS A 280 -23.25 10.73 1.71
N VAL A 281 -23.45 9.43 1.46
CA VAL A 281 -24.55 8.65 2.07
C VAL A 281 -24.48 8.68 3.60
N LYS A 282 -23.28 8.67 4.18
CA LYS A 282 -23.09 8.83 5.63
C LYS A 282 -23.26 10.27 6.12
N GLY A 283 -23.38 11.22 5.20
CA GLY A 283 -23.55 12.65 5.49
C GLY A 283 -22.27 13.46 5.30
N PHE A 284 -21.12 12.85 5.12
CA PHE A 284 -19.86 13.60 4.96
C PHE A 284 -19.93 14.58 3.79
N GLN A 285 -19.41 15.77 4.03
CA GLN A 285 -19.09 16.74 2.99
C GLN A 285 -17.69 16.43 2.48
N VAL A 286 -17.54 16.24 1.17
CA VAL A 286 -16.27 15.76 0.59
C VAL A 286 -15.72 16.76 -0.40
N LYS A 287 -14.49 17.21 -0.18
CA LYS A 287 -13.71 18.00 -1.13
C LYS A 287 -12.61 17.14 -1.76
N HIS A 288 -12.55 17.12 -3.08
CA HIS A 288 -11.57 16.36 -3.84
C HIS A 288 -10.56 17.31 -4.49
N VAL A 289 -9.27 17.10 -4.24
CA VAL A 289 -8.16 17.91 -4.77
C VAL A 289 -7.13 17.00 -5.43
N LYS A 290 -6.37 17.57 -6.38
CA LYS A 290 -5.39 16.80 -7.19
C LYS A 290 -3.96 17.26 -7.03
N THR A 291 -3.74 18.38 -6.33
CA THR A 291 -2.41 18.94 -6.14
C THR A 291 -2.06 19.07 -4.67
N GLU A 292 -0.77 18.91 -4.37
CA GLU A 292 -0.25 19.07 -3.01
C GLU A 292 -0.50 20.48 -2.48
N ASN A 293 -0.42 21.50 -3.35
CA ASN A 293 -0.69 22.90 -2.98
C ASN A 293 -2.12 23.12 -2.51
N GLU A 294 -3.11 22.65 -3.27
CA GLU A 294 -4.52 22.70 -2.87
C GLU A 294 -4.73 21.95 -1.56
N CYS A 295 -4.16 20.75 -1.43
CA CYS A 295 -4.26 19.98 -0.20
C CYS A 295 -3.68 20.72 1.02
N ILE A 296 -2.52 21.37 0.88
CA ILE A 296 -1.91 22.19 1.94
C ILE A 296 -2.86 23.34 2.33
N THR A 297 -3.42 24.07 1.35
CA THR A 297 -4.36 25.17 1.60
C THR A 297 -5.61 24.68 2.34
N GLU A 298 -6.18 23.55 1.92
CA GLU A 298 -7.39 22.99 2.53
C GLU A 298 -7.15 22.38 3.92
N MET A 299 -5.96 21.84 4.19
CA MET A 299 -5.59 21.43 5.54
C MET A 299 -5.43 22.65 6.47
N ALA A 300 -4.89 23.76 5.95
CA ALA A 300 -4.68 24.98 6.73
C ALA A 300 -5.98 25.72 7.08
N SER A 301 -7.08 25.48 6.35
CA SER A 301 -8.39 26.08 6.65
C SER A 301 -9.03 25.56 7.94
N ASN A 302 -8.56 24.42 8.46
CA ASN A 302 -9.13 23.70 9.61
C ASN A 302 -10.62 23.31 9.45
N CYS A 303 -11.15 23.33 8.22
CA CYS A 303 -12.54 22.91 7.96
C CYS A 303 -12.67 21.38 7.85
N HIS A 304 -11.59 20.67 7.52
CA HIS A 304 -11.58 19.22 7.29
C HIS A 304 -11.10 18.47 8.54
N GLN A 305 -11.85 17.45 8.95
CA GLN A 305 -11.50 16.62 10.11
C GLN A 305 -10.72 15.37 9.72
N ILE A 306 -10.88 14.94 8.46
CA ILE A 306 -10.20 13.77 7.89
C ILE A 306 -9.56 14.17 6.57
N VAL A 307 -8.33 13.73 6.35
CA VAL A 307 -7.62 13.86 5.07
C VAL A 307 -7.29 12.46 4.56
N TRP A 308 -7.67 12.15 3.33
CA TRP A 308 -7.19 10.97 2.61
C TRP A 308 -6.03 11.37 1.71
N ILE A 309 -4.93 10.62 1.76
CA ILE A 309 -3.77 10.81 0.90
C ILE A 309 -3.59 9.57 0.05
N LEU A 310 -3.83 9.69 -1.26
CA LEU A 310 -3.56 8.63 -2.23
C LEU A 310 -2.19 8.89 -2.85
N SER A 311 -1.21 8.12 -2.37
CA SER A 311 0.20 8.33 -2.67
C SER A 311 0.52 8.15 -4.15
N THR A 312 1.42 9.00 -4.66
CA THR A 312 2.07 8.82 -5.98
C THR A 312 3.58 8.54 -5.82
N ASN A 313 4.32 8.56 -6.92
CA ASN A 313 5.75 8.20 -7.01
C ASN A 313 6.75 9.31 -6.67
N GLN A 314 6.27 10.51 -6.35
CA GLN A 314 7.11 11.64 -5.98
C GLN A 314 6.30 12.65 -5.17
N ILE A 315 7.00 13.45 -4.36
CA ILE A 315 6.43 14.62 -3.68
C ILE A 315 6.95 15.85 -4.42
N GLN A 316 6.03 16.66 -4.94
CA GLN A 316 6.35 17.83 -5.75
C GLN A 316 6.60 19.08 -4.92
N ASN A 317 5.89 19.24 -3.81
CA ASN A 317 6.03 20.34 -2.86
C ASN A 317 6.77 19.84 -1.60
N PRO A 318 8.01 20.29 -1.36
CA PRO A 318 8.80 19.90 -0.19
C PRO A 318 8.15 20.24 1.16
N SER A 319 7.21 21.18 1.20
CA SER A 319 6.50 21.57 2.42
C SER A 319 5.33 20.64 2.77
N PHE A 320 4.92 19.75 1.85
CA PHE A 320 3.73 18.93 2.01
C PHE A 320 3.76 18.07 3.27
N ILE A 321 4.86 17.35 3.52
CA ILE A 321 5.00 16.45 4.66
C ILE A 321 5.00 17.20 6.00
N SER A 322 5.58 18.40 6.03
CA SER A 322 5.52 19.28 7.20
C SER A 322 4.08 19.72 7.47
N ALA A 323 3.34 20.12 6.44
CA ALA A 323 1.94 20.51 6.57
C ALA A 323 1.06 19.34 7.04
N LEU A 324 1.22 18.14 6.47
CA LEU A 324 0.47 16.95 6.85
C LEU A 324 0.78 16.52 8.29
N THR A 325 2.05 16.60 8.70
CA THR A 325 2.48 16.34 10.08
C THR A 325 1.85 17.32 11.06
N LYS A 326 1.87 18.62 10.75
CA LYS A 326 1.22 19.66 11.55
C LYS A 326 -0.29 19.45 11.66
N TYR A 327 -0.95 19.14 10.54
CA TYR A 327 -2.38 18.83 10.51
C TYR A 327 -2.72 17.67 11.46
N ASN A 328 -1.96 16.58 11.41
CA ASN A 328 -2.18 15.44 12.30
C ASN A 328 -1.87 15.73 13.77
N SER A 329 -0.78 16.45 14.06
CA SER A 329 -0.43 16.87 15.42
C SER A 329 -1.50 17.79 16.06
N ASN A 330 -2.28 18.48 15.23
CA ASN A 330 -3.40 19.33 15.64
C ASN A 330 -4.76 18.58 15.71
N GLY A 331 -4.76 17.25 15.63
CA GLY A 331 -5.96 16.43 15.78
C GLY A 331 -6.65 16.05 14.46
N GLY A 332 -6.07 16.44 13.33
CA GLY A 332 -6.53 16.02 12.01
C GLY A 332 -6.30 14.52 11.80
N ALA A 333 -7.36 13.78 11.45
CA ALA A 333 -7.25 12.36 11.17
C ALA A 333 -6.77 12.13 9.73
N ILE A 334 -6.00 11.05 9.52
CA ILE A 334 -5.41 10.73 8.21
C ILE A 334 -5.79 9.31 7.77
N PHE A 335 -6.25 9.17 6.54
CA PHE A 335 -6.28 7.89 5.83
C PHE A 335 -5.15 7.89 4.80
N LEU A 336 -4.10 7.13 5.06
CA LEU A 336 -2.98 6.96 4.13
C LEU A 336 -3.23 5.75 3.24
N PHE A 337 -3.23 6.00 1.94
CA PHE A 337 -3.27 4.99 0.91
C PHE A 337 -1.91 4.91 0.23
N ALA A 338 -1.34 3.72 0.23
CA ALA A 338 -0.17 3.36 -0.54
C ALA A 338 -0.49 2.15 -1.42
N ASP A 339 0.42 1.86 -2.32
CA ASP A 339 0.40 0.67 -3.16
C ASP A 339 1.86 0.23 -3.36
N ASN A 340 2.15 -0.62 -4.33
CA ASN A 340 3.51 -1.03 -4.67
C ASN A 340 4.45 0.13 -4.97
N ALA A 341 5.75 -0.08 -4.75
CA ALA A 341 6.77 0.88 -5.19
C ALA A 341 6.67 1.10 -6.72
N PRO A 342 6.68 2.36 -7.21
CA PRO A 342 7.00 3.59 -6.48
C PRO A 342 5.79 4.35 -5.89
N TRP A 343 4.55 3.86 -5.99
CA TRP A 343 3.30 4.56 -5.63
C TRP A 343 3.00 4.63 -4.12
N LEU A 344 4.03 4.95 -3.33
CA LEU A 344 3.99 4.96 -1.87
C LEU A 344 4.67 6.18 -1.25
N CYS A 345 5.19 7.13 -2.06
CA CYS A 345 6.12 8.16 -1.58
C CYS A 345 5.53 9.05 -0.49
N HIS A 346 4.28 9.49 -0.63
CA HIS A 346 3.64 10.37 0.35
C HIS A 346 3.46 9.66 1.70
N ALA A 347 2.85 8.48 1.69
CA ALA A 347 2.64 7.69 2.89
C ALA A 347 3.98 7.30 3.55
N SER A 348 4.95 6.80 2.79
CA SER A 348 6.26 6.39 3.30
C SER A 348 7.02 7.57 3.91
N GLU A 349 7.06 8.72 3.25
CA GLU A 349 7.80 9.89 3.74
C GLU A 349 7.16 10.52 5.00
N PHE A 350 5.82 10.57 5.04
CA PHE A 350 5.10 11.01 6.24
C PHE A 350 5.36 10.08 7.41
N LEU A 351 5.21 8.76 7.21
CA LEU A 351 5.42 7.75 8.24
C LEU A 351 6.88 7.74 8.72
N ARG A 352 7.85 7.94 7.82
CA ARG A 352 9.27 7.99 8.14
C ARG A 352 9.59 9.18 9.00
N THR A 353 9.08 10.35 8.62
CA THR A 353 9.30 11.62 9.33
C THR A 353 8.67 11.61 10.72
N LYS A 354 7.44 11.10 10.85
CA LYS A 354 6.69 11.16 12.11
C LYS A 354 6.94 9.98 13.05
N PHE A 355 7.16 8.78 12.50
CA PHE A 355 7.18 7.53 13.27
C PHE A 355 8.41 6.64 13.03
N GLY A 356 9.29 6.99 12.08
CA GLY A 356 10.42 6.14 11.70
C GLY A 356 9.99 4.83 11.03
N ILE A 357 8.92 4.89 10.22
CA ILE A 357 8.38 3.76 9.45
C ILE A 357 8.47 4.11 7.97
N THR A 358 9.02 3.22 7.14
CA THR A 358 8.97 3.36 5.67
C THR A 358 8.05 2.31 5.07
N LEU A 359 7.69 2.45 3.80
CA LEU A 359 6.94 1.43 3.06
C LEU A 359 7.79 0.85 1.94
N GLU A 360 7.69 -0.45 1.70
CA GLU A 360 8.29 -1.13 0.55
C GLU A 360 7.43 -2.30 0.07
N GLY A 361 7.78 -2.89 -1.06
CA GLY A 361 7.09 -4.06 -1.60
C GLY A 361 6.36 -3.78 -2.91
N ASP A 362 6.11 -4.87 -3.62
CA ASP A 362 5.40 -4.93 -4.90
C ASP A 362 4.69 -6.29 -5.00
N TYR A 363 3.99 -6.64 -3.93
CA TYR A 363 3.31 -7.92 -3.87
C TYR A 363 2.08 -7.88 -4.77
N TYR A 364 1.99 -8.83 -5.71
CA TYR A 364 0.75 -9.07 -6.45
C TYR A 364 -0.22 -9.86 -5.55
N GLY A 365 -1.16 -9.13 -4.95
CA GLY A 365 -2.26 -9.68 -4.19
C GLY A 365 -3.34 -10.24 -5.13
N ASP A 366 -4.41 -9.47 -5.28
CA ASP A 366 -5.63 -9.82 -5.97
C ASP A 366 -6.41 -10.98 -5.34
N LYS A 367 -6.40 -11.06 -4.00
CA LYS A 367 -7.13 -12.07 -3.23
C LYS A 367 -8.06 -11.46 -2.19
N THR A 368 -8.62 -12.32 -1.36
CA THR A 368 -9.56 -11.96 -0.31
C THR A 368 -8.98 -12.38 1.03
N LEU A 369 -8.95 -11.44 1.98
CA LEU A 369 -8.69 -11.68 3.38
C LEU A 369 -9.97 -12.14 4.06
N ALA A 370 -9.87 -13.10 4.96
CA ALA A 370 -11.00 -13.57 5.75
C ALA A 370 -10.94 -13.00 7.18
N TYR A 371 -12.11 -12.80 7.80
CA TYR A 371 -12.19 -12.48 9.21
C TYR A 371 -11.77 -13.69 10.04
N LYS A 372 -10.97 -13.43 11.08
CA LYS A 372 -10.73 -14.39 12.16
C LYS A 372 -10.48 -13.64 13.45
N GLU A 373 -11.02 -14.15 14.56
CA GLU A 373 -10.69 -13.62 15.89
C GLU A 373 -9.16 -13.66 16.09
N ASN A 374 -8.55 -12.52 16.41
CA ASN A 374 -7.08 -12.36 16.44
C ASN A 374 -6.34 -12.74 15.14
N GLY A 375 -7.04 -12.68 13.99
CA GLY A 375 -6.51 -13.01 12.67
C GLY A 375 -5.50 -12.02 12.13
N HIS A 376 -5.37 -10.83 12.72
CA HIS A 376 -4.51 -9.75 12.23
C HIS A 376 -3.02 -10.10 12.13
N GLN A 377 -2.56 -11.18 12.77
CA GLN A 377 -1.18 -11.69 12.70
C GLN A 377 -1.03 -12.91 11.76
N GLN A 378 -2.12 -13.34 11.12
CA GLN A 378 -2.15 -14.54 10.31
C GLN A 378 -2.30 -14.17 8.83
N THR A 379 -1.48 -14.79 7.99
CA THR A 379 -1.50 -14.59 6.53
C THR A 379 -2.89 -14.78 5.95
N GLY A 380 -3.38 -13.77 5.22
CA GLY A 380 -4.69 -13.81 4.57
C GLY A 380 -5.88 -13.55 5.50
N TYR A 381 -5.64 -12.96 6.67
CA TYR A 381 -6.69 -12.65 7.64
C TYR A 381 -6.62 -11.22 8.16
N PHE A 382 -7.79 -10.72 8.59
CA PHE A 382 -7.90 -9.54 9.42
C PHE A 382 -8.54 -9.88 10.77
N GLY A 383 -8.22 -9.07 11.78
CA GLY A 383 -8.70 -9.25 13.14
C GLY A 383 -9.96 -8.46 13.45
N GLN A 384 -10.41 -8.53 14.70
CA GLN A 384 -11.51 -7.71 15.18
C GLN A 384 -11.08 -6.24 15.27
N HIS A 385 -11.80 -5.35 14.57
CA HIS A 385 -11.62 -3.91 14.64
C HIS A 385 -12.88 -3.19 14.11
N ASP A 386 -13.20 -2.00 14.62
CA ASP A 386 -14.41 -1.26 14.24
C ASP A 386 -14.51 -0.98 12.74
N ILE A 387 -13.38 -0.76 12.07
CA ILE A 387 -13.36 -0.50 10.62
C ILE A 387 -13.83 -1.71 9.80
N PHE A 388 -13.79 -2.91 10.38
CA PHE A 388 -14.26 -4.14 9.75
C PHE A 388 -15.69 -4.52 10.17
N THR A 389 -16.44 -3.60 10.80
CA THR A 389 -17.85 -3.81 11.13
C THR A 389 -18.63 -4.29 9.91
N GLY A 390 -19.30 -5.45 10.03
CA GLY A 390 -20.07 -6.09 8.98
C GLY A 390 -19.22 -6.62 7.82
N ILE A 391 -17.94 -6.95 8.03
CA ILE A 391 -17.07 -7.49 6.98
C ILE A 391 -16.53 -8.84 7.45
N GLU A 392 -16.87 -9.90 6.71
CA GLU A 392 -16.28 -11.23 6.89
C GLU A 392 -15.18 -11.51 5.86
N ASN A 393 -15.27 -10.89 4.69
CA ASN A 393 -14.29 -11.05 3.62
C ASN A 393 -13.96 -9.69 3.01
N LEU A 394 -12.66 -9.37 2.96
CA LEU A 394 -12.13 -8.10 2.49
C LEU A 394 -11.18 -8.32 1.30
N TYR A 395 -11.40 -7.63 0.19
CA TYR A 395 -10.45 -7.64 -0.93
C TYR A 395 -9.15 -6.90 -0.56
N GLU A 396 -7.99 -7.52 -0.78
CA GLU A 396 -6.71 -6.96 -0.30
C GLU A 396 -6.10 -5.88 -1.20
N GLY A 397 -6.57 -5.74 -2.44
CA GLY A 397 -5.94 -4.93 -3.49
C GLY A 397 -5.21 -5.80 -4.52
N ILE A 398 -4.87 -5.24 -5.68
CA ILE A 398 -4.13 -5.97 -6.74
C ILE A 398 -2.65 -5.98 -6.42
N THR A 399 -2.10 -4.82 -6.07
CA THR A 399 -0.71 -4.63 -5.68
C THR A 399 -0.67 -4.09 -4.26
N ILE A 400 0.33 -4.53 -3.48
CA ILE A 400 0.40 -4.25 -2.05
C ILE A 400 1.86 -3.98 -1.64
N CYS A 401 2.08 -2.88 -0.92
CA CYS A 401 3.29 -2.67 -0.14
C CYS A 401 3.12 -3.14 1.31
N HIS A 402 4.10 -2.90 2.17
CA HIS A 402 4.00 -3.15 3.61
C HIS A 402 4.93 -2.24 4.41
N PRO A 403 4.62 -2.00 5.69
CA PRO A 403 5.44 -1.17 6.55
C PRO A 403 6.74 -1.86 6.99
N ILE A 404 7.83 -1.10 6.93
CA ILE A 404 9.15 -1.44 7.44
C ILE A 404 9.45 -0.57 8.65
N TYR A 405 9.65 -1.23 9.79
CA TYR A 405 9.87 -0.59 11.07
C TYR A 405 11.37 -0.44 11.32
N SER A 406 11.89 0.79 11.33
CA SER A 406 13.31 1.01 11.57
C SER A 406 13.72 0.76 13.02
N THR A 407 12.78 0.78 13.96
CA THR A 407 13.05 0.56 15.40
C THR A 407 11.94 -0.24 16.09
N PRO A 408 12.23 -0.96 17.20
CA PRO A 408 11.17 -1.59 18.02
C PRO A 408 10.13 -0.59 18.52
N ALA A 409 10.55 0.65 18.83
CA ALA A 409 9.65 1.71 19.28
C ALA A 409 8.67 2.15 18.19
N SER A 410 9.09 2.16 16.91
CA SER A 410 8.18 2.45 15.78
C SER A 410 7.10 1.38 15.61
N ARG A 411 7.44 0.10 15.88
CA ARG A 411 6.52 -1.03 15.77
C ARG A 411 5.37 -0.97 16.78
N THR A 412 5.62 -0.43 17.97
CA THR A 412 4.59 -0.34 19.01
C THR A 412 3.66 0.86 18.85
N LYS A 413 3.94 1.77 17.90
CA LYS A 413 3.05 2.92 17.62
C LYS A 413 1.79 2.50 16.88
N PHE A 414 1.89 1.50 16.01
CA PHE A 414 0.78 1.05 15.18
C PHE A 414 0.27 -0.30 15.63
N THR A 415 -1.04 -0.48 15.57
CA THR A 415 -1.68 -1.78 15.68
C THR A 415 -1.91 -2.32 14.28
N ILE A 416 -1.30 -3.46 13.97
CA ILE A 416 -1.61 -4.22 12.75
C ILE A 416 -2.99 -4.85 12.94
N ILE A 417 -3.86 -4.65 11.95
CA ILE A 417 -5.24 -5.17 12.00
C ILE A 417 -5.59 -6.06 10.81
N ALA A 418 -4.72 -6.10 9.78
CA ALA A 418 -4.79 -7.09 8.69
C ALA A 418 -3.40 -7.48 8.19
N THR A 419 -3.25 -8.75 7.81
CA THR A 419 -2.06 -9.30 7.16
C THR A 419 -2.44 -9.87 5.80
N ALA A 420 -1.78 -9.40 4.74
CA ALA A 420 -2.01 -9.82 3.37
C ALA A 420 -1.67 -11.30 3.14
N THR A 421 -2.04 -11.82 1.97
CA THR A 421 -1.81 -13.22 1.61
C THR A 421 -0.34 -13.56 1.30
N ASP A 422 0.57 -12.58 1.29
CA ASP A 422 2.02 -12.78 1.29
C ASP A 422 2.62 -12.93 2.71
N GLY A 423 1.83 -12.67 3.75
CA GLY A 423 2.25 -12.70 5.15
C GLY A 423 2.77 -11.37 5.68
N ASN A 424 2.75 -10.29 4.90
CA ASN A 424 3.11 -8.96 5.36
C ASN A 424 1.89 -8.17 5.83
N SER A 425 2.12 -7.18 6.70
CA SER A 425 1.05 -6.31 7.19
C SER A 425 0.50 -5.43 6.07
N SER A 426 -0.82 -5.46 5.86
CA SER A 426 -1.49 -4.72 4.78
C SER A 426 -2.35 -3.57 5.28
N ILE A 427 -2.84 -3.64 6.52
CA ILE A 427 -3.61 -2.56 7.15
C ILE A 427 -3.13 -2.37 8.60
N ALA A 428 -2.80 -1.13 8.94
CA ALA A 428 -2.34 -0.74 10.26
C ALA A 428 -3.02 0.55 10.72
N VAL A 429 -3.25 0.68 12.02
CA VAL A 429 -3.88 1.88 12.60
C VAL A 429 -3.04 2.49 13.71
N TYR A 430 -3.11 3.81 13.82
CA TYR A 430 -2.62 4.58 14.95
C TYR A 430 -3.83 5.17 15.67
N ASP A 431 -4.10 4.70 16.88
CA ASP A 431 -5.11 5.28 17.76
C ASP A 431 -4.44 5.96 18.96
N PRO A 432 -4.24 7.29 18.92
CA PRO A 432 -3.56 8.00 19.99
C PRO A 432 -4.34 7.89 21.31
N GLN A 433 -3.61 7.86 22.42
CA GLN A 433 -4.20 7.91 23.77
C GLN A 433 -5.13 9.13 23.92
N THR A 434 -6.12 9.05 24.80
CA THR A 434 -7.13 10.10 24.98
C THR A 434 -6.57 11.45 25.44
N THR A 435 -5.36 11.45 26.01
CA THR A 435 -4.63 12.66 26.44
C THR A 435 -3.85 13.33 25.30
N SER A 436 -3.69 12.65 24.16
CA SER A 436 -2.99 13.19 23.00
C SER A 436 -3.89 14.13 22.21
N THR A 437 -3.30 15.17 21.62
CA THR A 437 -3.97 16.05 20.66
C THR A 437 -3.93 15.49 19.24
N GLU A 438 -3.18 14.42 18.99
CA GLU A 438 -2.99 13.89 17.63
C GLU A 438 -4.26 13.20 17.09
N GLY A 439 -4.46 13.26 15.78
CA GLY A 439 -5.55 12.57 15.11
C GLY A 439 -5.25 11.09 14.85
N ARG A 440 -6.31 10.28 14.69
CA ARG A 440 -6.21 8.88 14.28
C ARG A 440 -5.57 8.75 12.89
N LEU A 441 -4.91 7.62 12.66
CA LEU A 441 -4.40 7.26 11.33
C LEU A 441 -4.82 5.84 10.95
N CYS A 442 -5.19 5.66 9.69
CA CYS A 442 -5.32 4.35 9.05
C CYS A 442 -4.35 4.30 7.86
N LEU A 443 -3.51 3.28 7.80
CA LEU A 443 -2.65 2.96 6.67
C LEU A 443 -3.25 1.75 5.96
N ASP A 444 -3.56 1.90 4.67
CA ASP A 444 -3.88 0.81 3.75
C ASP A 444 -2.78 0.74 2.68
N CYS A 445 -2.19 -0.44 2.52
CA CYS A 445 -1.05 -0.68 1.65
C CYS A 445 -1.42 -1.14 0.23
N GLY A 446 -2.71 -1.18 -0.16
CA GLY A 446 -3.13 -1.60 -1.50
C GLY A 446 -4.34 -0.82 -2.02
N PHE A 447 -4.13 0.43 -2.45
CA PHE A 447 -5.23 1.32 -2.84
C PHE A 447 -5.93 0.97 -4.15
N THR A 448 -5.38 0.06 -4.96
CA THR A 448 -6.05 -0.44 -6.19
C THR A 448 -7.48 -0.91 -5.97
N LYS A 449 -7.83 -1.36 -4.76
CA LYS A 449 -9.21 -1.70 -4.36
C LYS A 449 -10.20 -0.53 -4.51
N LEU A 450 -9.73 0.73 -4.43
CA LEU A 450 -10.58 1.93 -4.53
C LEU A 450 -11.24 2.12 -5.90
N TYR A 451 -10.63 1.61 -6.99
CA TYR A 451 -11.09 1.89 -8.35
C TYR A 451 -11.19 0.66 -9.26
N ARG A 452 -10.43 -0.42 -8.99
CA ARG A 452 -10.47 -1.63 -9.83
C ARG A 452 -11.55 -2.61 -9.41
N LYS A 453 -11.77 -2.75 -8.10
CA LYS A 453 -12.66 -3.77 -7.51
C LYS A 453 -13.44 -3.23 -6.30
N TRP A 454 -14.02 -2.04 -6.45
CA TRP A 454 -14.77 -1.36 -5.38
C TRP A 454 -15.90 -2.20 -4.76
N ASP A 455 -16.62 -2.96 -5.59
CA ASP A 455 -17.73 -3.83 -5.15
C ASP A 455 -17.26 -5.24 -4.76
N SER A 456 -15.95 -5.50 -4.74
CA SER A 456 -15.40 -6.79 -4.36
C SER A 456 -15.21 -6.88 -2.85
N ALA A 457 -15.67 -7.99 -2.27
CA ALA A 457 -15.47 -8.43 -0.89
C ALA A 457 -15.32 -7.27 0.10
N GLY A 458 -16.42 -6.65 0.50
CA GLY A 458 -16.46 -5.70 1.62
C GLY A 458 -15.74 -4.36 1.42
N THR A 459 -15.07 -4.12 0.29
CA THR A 459 -14.22 -2.92 0.07
C THR A 459 -14.98 -1.61 0.30
N ALA A 460 -16.15 -1.44 -0.33
CA ALA A 460 -16.98 -0.24 -0.15
C ALA A 460 -17.32 0.03 1.32
N ARG A 461 -17.70 -1.02 2.07
CA ARG A 461 -18.02 -0.92 3.50
C ARG A 461 -16.78 -0.60 4.32
N TYR A 462 -15.65 -1.24 4.05
CA TYR A 462 -14.37 -1.00 4.73
C TYR A 462 -13.97 0.48 4.65
N ILE A 463 -14.02 1.06 3.45
CA ILE A 463 -13.62 2.44 3.20
C ILE A 463 -14.50 3.44 3.97
N VAL A 464 -15.82 3.20 3.96
CA VAL A 464 -16.78 4.03 4.68
C VAL A 464 -16.60 3.88 6.20
N ASN A 465 -16.44 2.66 6.69
CA ASN A 465 -16.24 2.38 8.11
C ASN A 465 -14.95 3.00 8.63
N ALA A 466 -13.84 2.86 7.89
CA ALA A 466 -12.57 3.48 8.23
C ALA A 466 -12.70 4.99 8.38
N SER A 467 -13.47 5.65 7.51
CA SER A 467 -13.73 7.10 7.61
C SER A 467 -14.58 7.47 8.82
N CYS A 468 -15.61 6.67 9.14
CA CYS A 468 -16.40 6.87 10.35
C CYS A 468 -15.53 6.73 11.61
N TRP A 469 -14.66 5.72 11.65
CA TRP A 469 -13.76 5.46 12.78
C TRP A 469 -12.68 6.54 12.95
N LEU A 470 -12.10 7.01 11.84
CA LEU A 470 -11.06 8.06 11.82
C LEU A 470 -11.54 9.36 12.49
N LEU A 471 -12.83 9.65 12.44
CA LEU A 471 -13.40 10.84 13.06
C LEU A 471 -13.19 10.87 14.59
N GLY A 472 -13.15 9.70 15.24
CA GLY A 472 -12.99 9.59 16.70
C GLY A 472 -14.11 10.30 17.46
N ILE A 473 -15.37 10.08 17.03
CA ILE A 473 -16.53 10.81 17.54
C ILE A 473 -16.67 10.72 19.07
N GLU A 474 -16.31 9.56 19.64
CA GLU A 474 -16.31 9.33 21.08
C GLU A 474 -15.33 10.23 21.84
N LYS A 475 -14.22 10.63 21.22
CA LYS A 475 -13.26 11.60 21.81
C LYS A 475 -13.82 13.02 21.70
N ARG A 476 -14.43 13.36 20.56
CA ARG A 476 -15.01 14.70 20.31
C ARG A 476 -16.17 15.00 21.25
N LEU A 477 -17.09 14.05 21.44
CA LEU A 477 -18.22 14.20 22.36
C LEU A 477 -17.78 14.43 23.81
N LYS A 478 -16.68 13.79 24.25
CA LYS A 478 -16.09 14.01 25.58
C LYS A 478 -15.56 15.44 25.75
N GLN A 479 -14.87 15.97 24.73
CA GLN A 479 -14.29 17.32 24.77
C GLN A 479 -15.37 18.41 24.81
N THR A 480 -16.49 18.23 24.10
CA THR A 480 -17.61 19.17 24.11
C THR A 480 -18.23 19.30 25.50
N LYS A 481 -18.48 18.17 26.20
CA LYS A 481 -19.04 18.18 27.56
C LYS A 481 -18.10 18.84 28.57
N GLN A 482 -16.79 18.54 28.52
CA GLN A 482 -15.80 19.18 29.40
C GLN A 482 -15.72 20.71 29.20
N SER A 483 -15.97 21.19 27.98
CA SER A 483 -15.98 22.62 27.67
C SER A 483 -17.26 23.31 28.13
N GLN A 484 -18.38 22.59 28.19
CA GLN A 484 -19.66 23.09 28.72
C GLN A 484 -19.65 23.18 30.24
N ASN A 485 -19.07 22.20 30.96
CA ASN A 485 -19.02 22.21 32.43
C ASN A 485 -18.01 23.21 33.02
N LYS A 486 -17.16 23.82 32.19
CA LYS A 486 -16.20 24.87 32.59
C LYS A 486 -16.73 26.30 32.39
N LYS A 487 -17.88 26.45 31.76
CA LYS A 487 -18.60 27.72 31.61
C LYS A 487 -19.71 27.77 32.64
#